data_AF-A0A960W1K2-F1
#
_entry.id   AF-A0A960W1K2-F1
#
_cell.length_a   1.000
_cell.length_b   1.000
_cell.length_c   1.000
_cell.angle_alpha   90.00
_cell.angle_beta   90.00
_cell.angle_gamma   90.00
#
_symmetry.space_group_name_H-M   'P 1'
#
loop_
_entity.id
_entity.type
_entity.pdbx_description
1 polymer ?
#
loop_
_entity_poly.entity_id
_entity_poly.type
_entity_poly.pdbx_seq_one_letter_code
_entity_poly.pdbx_strand_id
1 'polypeptide(L)' 'MFWTKSINKESLFAVECKLTAKALLAHIPYFKERTKIKKFYQVHLEGEEEKQIMDGVLIVTFLKFCKYEKLV' A
#
# COMPACT_ATOMS: atom_id res chain seq x y z
N MET A 1 -2.09 -7.64 7.98
CA MET A 1 -3.12 -6.83 8.66
C MET A 1 -2.96 -5.42 8.14
N PHE A 2 -3.98 -4.88 7.45
CA PHE A 2 -3.90 -3.54 6.85
C PHE A 2 -4.10 -2.44 7.88
N TRP A 3 -3.35 -1.36 7.70
CA TRP A 3 -3.61 -0.10 8.36
C TRP A 3 -4.19 0.88 7.34
N THR A 4 -5.21 1.63 7.74
CA THR A 4 -5.83 2.66 6.90
C THR A 4 -5.61 4.03 7.49
N LYS A 5 -5.27 5.01 6.65
CA LYS A 5 -5.31 6.42 7.02
C LYS A 5 -6.62 7.02 6.54
N SER A 6 -7.36 7.71 7.41
CA SER A 6 -8.66 8.29 7.07
C SER A 6 -8.76 9.76 7.48
N ILE A 7 -9.44 10.58 6.66
CA ILE A 7 -9.83 11.97 6.96
C ILE A 7 -11.34 12.06 6.73
N ASN A 8 -12.10 12.66 7.65
CA ASN A 8 -13.56 12.79 7.55
C ASN A 8 -14.29 11.46 7.26
N LYS A 9 -13.81 10.36 7.85
CA LYS A 9 -14.29 8.98 7.63
C LYS A 9 -14.03 8.41 6.23
N GLU A 10 -13.31 9.13 5.37
CA GLU A 10 -12.85 8.62 4.08
C GLU A 10 -11.43 8.07 4.21
N SER A 11 -11.28 6.77 3.94
CA SER A 11 -9.97 6.13 3.91
C SER A 11 -9.21 6.52 2.64
N LEU A 12 -8.07 7.19 2.82
CA LEU A 12 -7.22 7.70 1.75
C LEU A 12 -6.42 6.58 1.08
N PHE A 13 -5.86 5.71 1.91
CA PHE A 13 -5.10 4.53 1.48
C PHE A 13 -5.12 3.44 2.54
N ALA A 14 -4.80 2.22 2.11
CA ALA A 14 -4.48 1.09 2.96
C ALA A 14 -3.02 0.67 2.74
N VAL A 15 -2.34 0.29 3.81
CA VAL A 15 -0.96 -0.18 3.77
C VAL A 15 -0.81 -1.53 4.48
N GLU A 16 -0.10 -2.46 3.85
CA GLU A 16 0.39 -3.70 4.44
C GLU A 16 1.91 -3.67 4.46
N CYS A 17 2.50 -3.77 5.65
CA CYS A 17 3.95 -3.74 5.82
C CYS A 17 4.52 -5.17 5.86
N LYS A 18 5.63 -5.38 5.16
CA LYS A 18 6.45 -6.60 5.18
C LYS A 18 7.89 -6.24 5.45
N LEU A 19 8.68 -7.23 5.87
CA LEU A 19 10.13 -7.06 5.97
C LEU A 19 10.77 -7.12 4.57
N THR A 20 10.47 -8.18 3.81
CA THR A 20 11.10 -8.49 2.53
C THR A 20 10.22 -8.16 1.32
N ALA A 21 10.84 -7.87 0.18
CA ALA A 21 10.17 -7.68 -1.11
C ALA A 21 9.62 -9.03 -1.65
N LYS A 22 8.41 -9.40 -1.24
CA LYS A 22 7.70 -10.59 -1.76
C LYS A 22 6.63 -10.20 -2.77
N ALA A 23 6.18 -11.19 -3.55
CA ALA A 23 5.00 -11.10 -4.40
C ALA A 23 3.79 -10.48 -3.67
N LEU A 24 2.88 -9.88 -4.45
CA LEU A 24 1.65 -9.27 -3.95
C LEU A 24 0.85 -10.29 -3.12
N LEU A 25 0.33 -9.86 -1.97
CA LEU A 25 -0.59 -10.68 -1.19
C LEU A 25 -1.95 -10.78 -1.86
N ALA A 26 -2.47 -12.00 -1.99
CA ALA A 26 -3.76 -12.29 -2.63
C ALA A 26 -4.95 -11.56 -1.99
N HIS A 27 -4.83 -11.15 -0.72
CA HIS A 27 -5.89 -10.41 -0.05
C HIS A 27 -5.96 -8.93 -0.45
N ILE A 28 -4.90 -8.34 -1.04
CA ILE A 28 -4.93 -6.92 -1.47
C ILE A 28 -5.98 -6.70 -2.56
N PRO A 29 -6.03 -7.49 -3.65
CA PRO A 29 -7.11 -7.41 -4.63
C PRO A 29 -8.50 -7.63 -4.00
N TYR A 30 -8.61 -8.62 -3.11
CA TYR A 30 -9.87 -8.95 -2.42
C TYR A 30 -10.46 -7.75 -1.66
N PHE A 31 -9.63 -7.01 -0.91
CA PHE A 31 -10.07 -5.81 -0.17
C PHE A 31 -10.30 -4.61 -1.08
N LYS A 32 -9.50 -4.44 -2.15
CA LYS A 32 -9.70 -3.36 -3.11
C LYS A 32 -11.08 -3.43 -3.76
N GLU A 33 -11.50 -4.62 -4.18
CA GLU A 33 -12.82 -4.83 -4.79
C GLU A 33 -13.99 -4.52 -3.85
N ARG A 34 -13.79 -4.64 -2.53
CA ARG A 34 -14.86 -4.58 -1.51
C ARG A 34 -14.86 -3.28 -0.72
N THR A 35 -13.92 -2.38 -0.97
CA THR A 35 -13.79 -1.12 -0.25
C THR A 35 -13.76 0.05 -1.22
N LYS A 36 -14.08 1.25 -0.72
CA LYS A 36 -13.96 2.50 -1.50
C LYS A 36 -12.55 3.10 -1.44
N ILE A 37 -11.57 2.35 -0.93
CA ILE A 37 -10.20 2.80 -0.74
C ILE A 37 -9.53 2.86 -2.11
N LYS A 38 -9.03 4.04 -2.48
CA LYS A 38 -8.49 4.28 -3.83
C LYS A 38 -7.09 3.71 -4.01
N LYS A 39 -6.30 3.68 -2.93
CA LYS A 39 -4.88 3.33 -2.95
C LYS A 39 -4.55 2.22 -1.97
N PHE A 40 -3.85 1.20 -2.45
CA PHE A 40 -3.30 0.13 -1.65
C PHE A 40 -1.79 0.05 -1.84
N TYR A 41 -1.08 -0.03 -0.74
CA TYR A 41 0.38 -0.17 -0.71
C TYR A 41 0.76 -1.49 -0.03
N GLN A 42 1.63 -2.26 -0.68
CA GLN A 42 2.43 -3.26 0.01
C GLN A 42 3.83 -2.68 0.21
N VAL A 43 4.20 -2.44 1.45
CA VAL A 43 5.43 -1.74 1.81
C VAL A 43 6.47 -2.74 2.33
N HIS A 44 7.72 -2.62 1.91
CA HIS A 44 8.84 -3.40 2.44
C HIS A 44 10.05 -2.53 2.82
N LEU A 45 11.02 -3.10 3.54
CA LEU A 45 12.21 -2.37 4.01
C LEU A 45 13.43 -2.53 3.10
N GLU A 46 13.43 -3.51 2.21
CA GLU A 46 14.61 -3.88 1.43
C GLU A 46 14.62 -3.28 0.03
N GLY A 47 15.82 -3.03 -0.49
CA GLY A 47 16.05 -2.62 -1.88
C GLY A 47 15.49 -1.23 -2.21
N GLU A 48 15.32 -0.99 -3.51
CA GLU A 48 14.71 0.24 -4.05
C GLU A 48 13.52 -0.06 -4.97
N GLU A 49 12.99 -1.28 -4.89
CA GLU A 49 12.00 -1.78 -5.83
C GLU A 49 10.68 -1.01 -5.74
N GLU A 50 10.10 -0.80 -6.91
CA GLU A 50 8.75 -0.30 -7.07
C GLU A 50 8.07 -1.10 -8.16
N LYS A 51 6.85 -1.55 -7.89
CA LYS A 51 6.08 -2.34 -8.84
C LYS A 51 4.60 -1.97 -8.80
N GLN A 52 4.11 -1.40 -9.88
CA GLN A 52 2.68 -1.26 -10.13
C GLN A 52 2.11 -2.64 -10.47
N ILE A 53 1.17 -3.14 -9.67
CA ILE A 53 0.54 -4.44 -9.93
C ILE A 53 -0.73 -4.29 -10.75
N MET A 54 -1.53 -3.28 -10.42
CA MET A 54 -2.76 -2.90 -11.10
C MET A 54 -3.12 -1.48 -10.68
N ASP A 55 -4.10 -0.85 -11.32
CA ASP A 55 -4.53 0.49 -10.95
C ASP A 55 -4.78 0.61 -9.43
N GLY A 56 -4.26 1.65 -8.80
CA GLY A 56 -4.34 1.89 -7.35
C GLY A 56 -3.73 0.83 -6.42
N VAL A 57 -2.89 -0.10 -6.91
CA VAL A 57 -2.13 -1.05 -6.07
C VAL A 57 -0.65 -1.01 -6.41
N LEU A 58 0.17 -0.65 -5.41
CA LEU A 58 1.60 -0.46 -5.58
C LEU A 58 2.41 -1.23 -4.52
N ILE A 59 3.48 -1.89 -4.95
CA ILE A 59 4.51 -2.42 -4.05
C ILE A 59 5.67 -1.43 -4.02
N VAL A 60 6.08 -0.98 -2.84
CA VAL A 60 7.16 0.02 -2.68
C VAL A 60 7.99 -0.22 -1.43
N THR A 61 9.12 0.45 -1.35
CA THR A 61 9.89 0.58 -0.10
C THR A 61 9.26 1.58 0.88
N PHE A 62 9.49 1.39 2.18
CA PHE A 62 8.93 2.25 3.23
C PHE A 62 9.25 3.73 3.03
N LEU A 63 10.50 4.06 2.68
CA LEU A 63 10.89 5.44 2.44
C LEU A 63 10.17 6.06 1.23
N LYS A 64 9.96 5.29 0.15
CA LYS A 64 9.19 5.76 -1.01
C LYS A 64 7.72 5.98 -0.65
N PHE A 65 7.12 5.04 0.09
CA PHE A 65 5.75 5.19 0.60
C PHE A 65 5.59 6.49 1.41
N CYS A 66 6.50 6.75 2.35
CA CYS A 66 6.47 7.97 3.16
C CYS A 66 6.57 9.24 2.30
N LYS A 67 7.43 9.24 1.27
CA LYS A 67 7.53 10.36 0.31
C LYS A 67 6.23 10.54 -0.50
N TYR A 68 5.64 9.47 -1.00
CA TYR A 68 4.40 9.52 -1.80
C TYR A 68 3.21 10.05 -1.01
N GLU A 69 3.10 9.67 0.26
CA GLU A 69 2.01 10.10 1.14
C GLU A 69 2.37 11.32 2.01
N LYS A 70 3.51 11.97 1.71
CA LYS A 70 4.02 13.19 2.37
C LYS A 70 4.05 13.05 3.91
N LEU A 71 4.55 11.91 4.36
CA LEU A 71 4.71 11.58 5.77
C LEU A 71 6.10 11.98 6.31
N VAL A 72 7.02 12.31 5.40
CA VAL A 72 8.37 12.84 5.63
C VAL A 72 8.72 13.85 4.54
#